data_AF-A0A165XJ71-F1
#
_entry.id   AF-A0A165XJ71-F1
#
_cell.length_a   1.000
_cell.length_b   1.000
_cell.length_c   1.000
_cell.angle_alpha   90.00
_cell.angle_beta   90.00
_cell.angle_gamma   90.00
#
_symmetry.space_group_name_H-M   'P 1'
#
loop_
_entity.id
_entity.type
_entity.pdbx_description
1 polymer ?
#
loop_
_entity_poly.entity_id
_entity_poly.type
_entity_poly.pdbx_seq_one_letter_code
_entity_poly.pdbx_strand_id
1 'polypeptide(L)'
;MVAGDAGREAFEKELEVRRDLLHGHFARMLGIAVPSRRTKIIIIENVTISTYDYLQGLKGLDYFLEHIRIMCEHTGYQFLREHGGSWRGGYRDIVLSVNDKRLLMGGFGSIDGHWKDSGRRMDEACWRLTHGEDLNGGGSESFEEYADQFQRARTSLTKWSEAKTVDNAHDLWQSLEMWSGLSERDEGKEDSPPAGEIGWGEGNKWIPIPLVHRFPIASPPEYSISAFRLREGQRERIVGTQIQEMTRWSIDASLEEPIHLRTYVVSYRTEEMSNFFRASALPLAREIGVDVRSLCLGMFLP
;
A
#
# COMPACT_ATOMS: atom_id res chain seq x y z
N MET A 1 -6.72 -33.94 20.78
CA MET A 1 -7.57 -32.84 20.27
C MET A 1 -7.85 -33.10 18.80
N VAL A 2 -9.11 -33.26 18.43
CA VAL A 2 -9.51 -33.64 17.06
C VAL A 2 -9.64 -32.37 16.23
N ALA A 3 -8.96 -32.31 15.08
CA ALA A 3 -8.93 -31.15 14.16
C ALA A 3 -10.31 -30.68 13.63
N GLY A 4 -11.41 -31.35 13.99
CA GLY A 4 -12.78 -31.02 13.57
C GLY A 4 -13.46 -29.90 14.38
N ASP A 5 -13.04 -29.62 15.62
CA ASP A 5 -13.67 -28.60 16.46
C ASP A 5 -13.16 -27.18 16.17
N ALA A 6 -11.86 -27.01 15.95
CA ALA A 6 -11.25 -25.70 15.71
C ALA A 6 -11.79 -25.02 14.43
N GLY A 7 -11.97 -25.77 13.34
CA GLY A 7 -12.57 -25.25 12.11
C GLY A 7 -14.07 -24.94 12.23
N ARG A 8 -14.75 -25.52 13.22
CA ARG A 8 -16.14 -25.19 13.52
C ARG A 8 -16.24 -23.89 14.31
N GLU A 9 -15.43 -23.75 15.34
CA GLU A 9 -15.36 -22.56 16.17
C GLU A 9 -14.94 -21.33 15.34
N ALA A 10 -13.92 -21.46 14.47
CA ALA A 10 -13.51 -20.38 13.58
C ALA A 10 -14.63 -19.94 12.62
N PHE A 11 -15.40 -20.89 12.08
CA PHE A 11 -16.53 -20.58 11.22
C PHE A 11 -17.68 -19.90 11.98
N GLU A 12 -18.02 -20.37 13.17
CA GLU A 12 -19.07 -19.76 14.00
C GLU A 12 -18.69 -18.33 14.42
N LYS A 13 -17.41 -18.09 14.75
CA LYS A 13 -16.87 -16.75 15.03
C LYS A 13 -16.95 -15.81 13.83
N GLU A 14 -16.59 -16.30 12.64
CA GLU A 14 -16.70 -15.51 11.40
C GLU A 14 -18.15 -15.12 11.08
N LEU A 15 -19.10 -16.04 11.33
CA LEU A 15 -20.53 -15.77 11.16
C LEU A 15 -21.04 -14.71 12.13
N GLU A 16 -20.61 -14.76 13.38
CA GLU A 16 -20.99 -13.76 14.38
C GLU A 16 -20.54 -12.36 13.95
N VAL A 17 -19.26 -12.22 13.59
CA VAL A 17 -18.71 -10.96 13.07
C VAL A 17 -19.48 -10.46 11.84
N ARG A 18 -19.75 -11.34 10.86
CA ARG A 18 -20.41 -10.94 9.61
C ARG A 18 -21.91 -10.70 9.73
N ARG A 19 -22.57 -11.30 10.71
CA ARG A 19 -24.00 -11.07 10.96
C ARG A 19 -24.25 -9.67 11.50
N ASP A 20 -23.32 -9.16 12.30
CA ASP A 20 -23.45 -7.87 12.96
C ASP A 20 -22.95 -6.70 12.09
N LEU A 21 -22.23 -7.01 11.00
CA LEU A 21 -21.76 -6.03 10.01
C LEU A 21 -22.86 -5.64 9.01
N LEU A 22 -23.75 -4.74 9.45
CA LEU A 22 -24.81 -4.15 8.61
C LEU A 22 -24.47 -2.79 7.99
N HIS A 23 -23.18 -2.44 7.91
CA HIS A 23 -22.75 -1.15 7.40
C HIS A 23 -22.59 -1.16 5.86
N GLY A 24 -23.01 -0.09 5.19
CA GLY A 24 -23.05 0.02 3.71
C GLY A 24 -21.71 -0.02 2.97
N HIS A 25 -20.61 -0.29 3.67
CA HIS A 25 -19.27 -0.53 3.11
C HIS A 25 -18.80 -1.98 3.30
N PHE A 26 -19.69 -2.86 3.78
CA PHE A 26 -19.43 -4.28 3.86
C PHE A 26 -20.40 -5.05 2.98
N ALA A 27 -19.88 -6.10 2.36
CA ALA A 27 -20.71 -7.02 1.60
C ALA A 27 -21.65 -7.75 2.57
N ARG A 28 -22.96 -7.66 2.30
CA ARG A 28 -23.97 -8.21 3.20
C ARG A 28 -23.99 -9.73 3.12
N MET A 29 -23.93 -10.38 4.28
CA MET A 29 -24.25 -11.80 4.38
C MET A 29 -25.76 -12.00 4.21
N LEU A 30 -26.15 -12.76 3.19
CA LEU A 30 -27.54 -13.09 2.89
C LEU A 30 -28.01 -14.37 3.59
N GLY A 31 -27.10 -15.30 3.86
CA GLY A 31 -27.46 -16.56 4.49
C GLY A 31 -26.30 -17.52 4.65
N ILE A 32 -26.61 -18.67 5.22
CA ILE A 32 -25.66 -19.75 5.47
C ILE A 32 -26.29 -21.05 4.96
N ALA A 33 -25.52 -21.84 4.22
CA ALA A 33 -25.90 -23.20 3.87
C ALA A 33 -24.87 -24.18 4.44
N VAL A 34 -25.34 -25.21 5.14
CA VAL A 34 -24.51 -26.29 5.69
C VAL A 34 -24.87 -27.60 5.00
N PRO A 35 -24.39 -27.83 3.75
CA PRO A 35 -24.72 -29.03 3.00
C PRO A 35 -24.14 -30.31 3.61
N SER A 36 -23.06 -30.22 4.41
CA SER A 36 -22.52 -31.38 5.11
C SER A 36 -21.73 -30.99 6.37
N ARG A 37 -21.30 -31.97 7.18
CA ARG A 37 -20.40 -31.71 8.32
C ARG A 37 -19.05 -31.10 7.90
N ARG A 38 -18.60 -31.32 6.66
CA ARG A 38 -17.31 -30.85 6.13
C ARG A 38 -17.43 -29.61 5.24
N THR A 39 -18.64 -29.21 4.87
CA THR A 39 -18.88 -28.15 3.90
C THR A 39 -19.88 -27.17 4.46
N LYS A 40 -19.45 -25.92 4.58
CA LYS A 40 -20.27 -24.79 5.02
C LYS A 40 -20.08 -23.66 4.03
N ILE A 41 -21.15 -22.96 3.73
CA ILE A 41 -21.20 -21.95 2.68
C ILE A 41 -21.78 -20.68 3.30
N ILE A 42 -21.08 -19.56 3.13
CA ILE A 42 -21.61 -18.21 3.43
C ILE A 42 -22.11 -17.65 2.10
N ILE A 43 -23.38 -17.25 2.08
CA ILE A 43 -23.99 -16.61 0.92
C ILE A 43 -23.86 -15.11 1.13
N ILE A 44 -23.20 -14.44 0.20
CA ILE A 44 -22.95 -12.99 0.22
C ILE A 44 -23.67 -12.38 -0.98
N GLU A 45 -24.08 -11.13 -0.85
CA GLU A 45 -24.75 -10.40 -1.92
C GLU A 45 -23.94 -10.41 -3.23
N ASN A 46 -24.56 -10.93 -4.30
CA ASN A 46 -23.91 -11.34 -5.54
C ASN A 46 -23.72 -10.20 -6.56
N VAL A 47 -23.82 -8.96 -6.12
CA VAL A 47 -23.81 -7.79 -7.02
C VAL A 47 -22.49 -7.06 -6.87
N THR A 48 -21.38 -7.79 -6.99
CA THR A 48 -20.03 -7.27 -6.81
C THR A 48 -19.11 -7.57 -8.00
N ILE A 49 -18.13 -6.70 -8.22
CA ILE A 49 -17.04 -6.86 -9.18
C ILE A 49 -15.71 -6.71 -8.47
N SER A 50 -14.68 -7.42 -8.92
CA SER A 50 -13.32 -7.20 -8.42
C SER A 50 -12.90 -5.76 -8.69
N THR A 51 -12.49 -5.06 -7.64
CA THR A 51 -12.00 -3.69 -7.75
C THR A 51 -10.78 -3.63 -8.64
N TYR A 52 -9.87 -4.60 -8.52
CA TYR A 52 -8.69 -4.72 -9.37
C TYR A 52 -9.08 -4.87 -10.85
N ASP A 53 -9.90 -5.86 -11.19
CA ASP A 53 -10.27 -6.11 -12.60
C ASP A 53 -10.99 -4.90 -13.22
N TYR A 54 -11.81 -4.20 -12.42
CA TYR A 54 -12.46 -2.96 -12.83
C TYR A 54 -11.44 -1.84 -13.12
N LEU A 55 -10.49 -1.63 -12.21
CA LEU A 55 -9.44 -0.62 -12.39
C LEU A 55 -8.57 -0.92 -13.61
N GLN A 56 -8.24 -2.18 -13.89
CA GLN A 56 -7.46 -2.57 -15.09
C GLN A 56 -8.16 -2.22 -16.42
N GLY A 57 -9.48 -2.01 -16.41
CA GLY A 57 -10.22 -1.51 -17.57
C GLY A 57 -10.04 -0.02 -17.84
N LEU A 58 -9.55 0.74 -16.87
CA LEU A 58 -9.35 2.19 -16.95
C LEU A 58 -7.93 2.54 -17.38
N LYS A 59 -7.73 3.73 -17.94
CA LYS A 59 -6.42 4.17 -18.46
C LYS A 59 -6.06 5.57 -18.01
N GLY A 60 -4.76 5.80 -17.83
CA GLY A 60 -4.21 7.13 -17.56
C GLY A 60 -4.86 7.78 -16.34
N LEU A 61 -5.42 8.98 -16.54
CA LEU A 61 -6.02 9.76 -15.47
C LEU A 61 -7.31 9.14 -14.92
N ASP A 62 -8.08 8.42 -15.73
CA ASP A 62 -9.32 7.77 -15.28
C ASP A 62 -9.04 6.64 -14.28
N TYR A 63 -7.97 5.87 -14.53
CA TYR A 63 -7.46 4.88 -13.58
C TYR A 63 -7.11 5.56 -12.24
N PHE A 64 -6.33 6.64 -12.31
CA PHE A 64 -5.87 7.35 -11.13
C PHE A 64 -7.03 7.95 -10.33
N LEU A 65 -7.97 8.61 -11.02
CA LEU A 65 -9.18 9.18 -10.43
C LEU A 65 -9.98 8.15 -9.67
N GLU A 66 -10.24 7.03 -10.31
CA GLU A 66 -11.09 6.00 -9.73
C GLU A 66 -10.38 5.29 -8.58
N HIS A 67 -9.08 5.04 -8.70
CA HIS A 67 -8.30 4.45 -7.62
C HIS A 67 -8.27 5.36 -6.39
N ILE A 68 -8.09 6.68 -6.56
CA ILE A 68 -8.12 7.65 -5.45
C ILE A 68 -9.51 7.69 -4.80
N ARG A 69 -10.58 7.72 -5.61
CA ARG A 69 -11.95 7.68 -5.09
C ARG A 69 -12.15 6.47 -4.19
N ILE A 70 -11.74 5.28 -4.66
CA ILE A 70 -11.90 4.01 -3.92
C ILE A 70 -11.12 4.04 -2.60
N MET A 71 -9.86 4.51 -2.61
CA MET A 71 -9.06 4.57 -1.38
C MET A 71 -9.57 5.61 -0.39
N CYS A 72 -10.21 6.68 -0.86
CA CYS A 72 -10.90 7.64 0.00
C CYS A 72 -12.18 7.07 0.62
N GLU A 73 -12.71 5.93 0.17
CA GLU A 73 -13.81 5.21 0.84
C GLU A 73 -13.31 4.38 2.04
N HIS A 74 -12.37 4.94 2.80
CA HIS A 74 -11.77 4.35 4.01
C HIS A 74 -12.76 4.20 5.18
N THR A 75 -13.99 4.66 5.02
CA THR A 75 -15.07 4.62 6.02
C THR A 75 -15.30 3.22 6.57
N GLY A 76 -15.13 2.16 5.78
CA GLY A 76 -15.22 0.81 6.31
C GLY A 76 -13.98 0.38 7.14
N TYR A 77 -12.77 0.83 6.79
CA TYR A 77 -11.59 0.62 7.64
C TYR A 77 -11.72 1.38 8.97
N GLN A 78 -12.22 2.61 8.90
CA GLN A 78 -12.55 3.42 10.05
C GLN A 78 -13.59 2.72 10.94
N PHE A 79 -14.69 2.25 10.35
CA PHE A 79 -15.74 1.54 11.07
C PHE A 79 -15.18 0.32 11.82
N LEU A 80 -14.41 -0.53 11.14
CA LEU A 80 -13.80 -1.69 11.80
C LEU A 80 -12.90 -1.26 12.94
N ARG A 81 -12.04 -0.27 12.73
CA ARG A 81 -11.14 0.24 13.75
C ARG A 81 -11.88 0.72 14.99
N GLU A 82 -12.95 1.50 14.81
CA GLU A 82 -13.80 2.01 15.90
C GLU A 82 -14.49 0.89 16.68
N HIS A 83 -14.69 -0.28 16.07
CA HIS A 83 -15.27 -1.47 16.67
C HIS A 83 -14.23 -2.53 17.06
N GLY A 84 -12.94 -2.14 17.16
CA GLY A 84 -11.86 -3.02 17.60
C GLY A 84 -11.49 -4.11 16.58
N GLY A 85 -11.91 -3.96 15.33
CA GLY A 85 -11.61 -4.86 14.22
C GLY A 85 -10.68 -4.27 13.16
N SER A 86 -10.24 -5.13 12.25
CA SER A 86 -9.52 -4.76 11.02
C SER A 86 -9.74 -5.80 9.94
N TRP A 87 -9.68 -5.40 8.67
CA TRP A 87 -9.88 -6.28 7.51
C TRP A 87 -8.57 -6.52 6.76
N ARG A 88 -8.38 -7.75 6.28
CA ARG A 88 -7.29 -8.13 5.40
C ARG A 88 -7.80 -9.12 4.35
N GLY A 89 -7.55 -8.84 3.08
CA GLY A 89 -7.80 -9.77 1.98
C GLY A 89 -6.78 -9.56 0.86
N GLY A 90 -6.81 -10.46 -0.10
CA GLY A 90 -5.99 -10.35 -1.31
C GLY A 90 -6.45 -9.24 -2.25
N TYR A 91 -5.69 -8.99 -3.31
CA TYR A 91 -5.99 -7.93 -4.29
C TYR A 91 -7.34 -8.10 -4.99
N ARG A 92 -7.81 -9.35 -5.13
CA ARG A 92 -9.14 -9.67 -5.67
C ARG A 92 -10.27 -9.71 -4.64
N ASP A 93 -9.93 -9.63 -3.36
CA ASP A 93 -10.91 -9.70 -2.26
C ASP A 93 -11.56 -8.33 -1.99
N ILE A 94 -10.95 -7.26 -2.52
CA ILE A 94 -11.52 -5.91 -2.56
C ILE A 94 -12.50 -5.88 -3.72
N VAL A 95 -13.76 -5.62 -3.41
CA VAL A 95 -14.84 -5.63 -4.40
C VAL A 95 -15.62 -4.32 -4.39
N LEU A 96 -16.19 -3.96 -5.54
CA LEU A 96 -17.13 -2.86 -5.67
C LEU A 96 -18.54 -3.39 -5.90
N SER A 97 -19.54 -2.67 -5.41
CA SER A 97 -20.93 -2.86 -5.82
C SER A 97 -21.08 -2.60 -7.32
N VAL A 98 -21.77 -3.48 -8.05
CA VAL A 98 -22.01 -3.29 -9.49
C VAL A 98 -22.87 -2.06 -9.75
N ASN A 99 -23.83 -1.77 -8.86
CA ASN A 99 -24.87 -0.76 -9.04
C ASN A 99 -24.33 0.66 -8.91
N ASP A 100 -23.50 0.92 -7.91
CA ASP A 100 -23.05 2.26 -7.53
C ASP A 100 -21.53 2.39 -7.37
N LYS A 101 -20.77 1.33 -7.66
CA LYS A 101 -19.29 1.29 -7.60
C LYS A 101 -18.71 1.62 -6.22
N ARG A 102 -19.50 1.50 -5.15
CA ARG A 102 -19.01 1.68 -3.79
C ARG A 102 -18.14 0.52 -3.35
N LEU A 103 -17.10 0.83 -2.58
CA LEU A 103 -16.22 -0.15 -1.96
C LEU A 103 -17.01 -0.99 -0.96
N LEU A 104 -16.95 -2.32 -1.14
CA LEU A 104 -17.53 -3.31 -0.25
C LEU A 104 -16.42 -4.24 0.27
N MET A 105 -16.15 -4.17 1.57
CA MET A 105 -15.20 -5.03 2.26
C MET A 105 -15.89 -6.22 2.91
N GLY A 106 -15.12 -7.21 3.37
CA GLY A 106 -15.68 -8.33 4.11
C GLY A 106 -16.61 -9.23 3.30
N GLY A 107 -16.61 -9.14 1.97
CA GLY A 107 -17.13 -10.19 1.10
C GLY A 107 -16.15 -11.36 1.08
N PHE A 108 -14.89 -11.04 0.77
CA PHE A 108 -13.76 -11.94 0.85
C PHE A 108 -12.74 -11.42 1.88
N GLY A 109 -11.65 -12.17 2.08
CA GLY A 109 -10.68 -11.88 3.16
C GLY A 109 -11.19 -12.22 4.56
N SER A 110 -10.43 -11.79 5.56
CA SER A 110 -10.63 -12.05 6.98
C SER A 110 -10.81 -10.75 7.77
N ILE A 111 -11.65 -10.77 8.79
CA ILE A 111 -11.78 -9.71 9.79
C ILE A 111 -11.24 -10.24 11.10
N ASP A 112 -10.37 -9.47 11.77
CA ASP A 112 -9.78 -9.85 13.05
C ASP A 112 -9.69 -8.67 14.01
N GLY A 113 -9.22 -8.92 15.24
CA GLY A 113 -9.12 -7.90 16.30
C GLY A 113 -7.90 -6.98 16.21
N HIS A 114 -7.11 -7.03 15.12
CA HIS A 114 -5.87 -6.24 15.00
C HIS A 114 -6.17 -4.81 14.51
N TRP A 115 -7.08 -4.09 15.17
CA TRP A 115 -7.51 -2.74 14.77
C TRP A 115 -6.38 -1.70 14.68
N LYS A 116 -5.29 -1.90 15.43
CA LYS A 116 -4.09 -1.05 15.34
C LYS A 116 -3.40 -1.15 13.98
N ASP A 117 -3.61 -2.25 13.26
CA ASP A 117 -3.07 -2.46 11.92
C ASP A 117 -3.95 -1.86 10.82
N SER A 118 -5.08 -1.22 11.14
CA SER A 118 -6.03 -0.75 10.12
C SER A 118 -5.43 0.28 9.15
N GLY A 119 -4.51 1.14 9.61
CA GLY A 119 -3.77 2.05 8.72
C GLY A 119 -2.90 1.28 7.73
N ARG A 120 -2.00 0.43 8.25
CA ARG A 120 -1.16 -0.48 7.46
C ARG A 120 -1.97 -1.33 6.48
N ARG A 121 -3.12 -1.87 6.88
CA ARG A 121 -3.97 -2.73 6.03
C ARG A 121 -4.73 -1.95 4.95
N MET A 122 -4.99 -0.67 5.20
CA MET A 122 -5.52 0.26 4.20
C MET A 122 -4.45 0.58 3.16
N ASP A 123 -3.21 0.84 3.59
CA ASP A 123 -2.06 0.97 2.70
C ASP A 123 -1.84 -0.30 1.87
N GLU A 124 -1.80 -1.48 2.51
CA GLU A 124 -1.70 -2.77 1.80
C GLU A 124 -2.76 -2.95 0.72
N ALA A 125 -4.01 -2.56 0.98
CA ALA A 125 -5.07 -2.61 -0.02
C ALA A 125 -4.80 -1.68 -1.20
N CYS A 126 -4.28 -0.47 -0.95
CA CYS A 126 -3.82 0.44 -1.99
C CYS A 126 -2.77 -0.21 -2.90
N TRP A 127 -1.73 -0.79 -2.28
CA TRP A 127 -0.64 -1.46 -2.98
C TRP A 127 -1.12 -2.66 -3.79
N ARG A 128 -1.98 -3.48 -3.19
CA ARG A 128 -2.58 -4.67 -3.84
C ARG A 128 -3.39 -4.30 -5.08
N LEU A 129 -4.21 -3.25 -5.00
CA LEU A 129 -4.97 -2.75 -6.16
C LEU A 129 -4.07 -2.20 -7.26
N THR A 130 -2.94 -1.59 -6.88
CA THR A 130 -1.98 -1.04 -7.84
C THR A 130 -1.16 -2.13 -8.56
N HIS A 131 -0.68 -3.15 -7.82
CA HIS A 131 0.28 -4.13 -8.35
C HIS A 131 -0.37 -5.43 -8.81
N GLY A 132 -1.57 -5.76 -8.33
CA GLY A 132 -2.24 -7.03 -8.64
C GLY A 132 -1.59 -8.24 -7.96
N GLU A 133 -0.90 -8.02 -6.83
CA GLU A 133 -0.19 -9.05 -6.07
C GLU A 133 -0.49 -8.92 -4.58
N ASP A 134 -0.55 -10.06 -3.87
CA ASP A 134 -0.82 -10.12 -2.42
C ASP A 134 0.42 -9.78 -1.58
N LEU A 135 1.01 -8.61 -1.86
CA LEU A 135 2.15 -8.11 -1.12
C LEU A 135 1.76 -7.76 0.32
N ASN A 136 2.74 -7.89 1.22
CA ASN A 136 2.64 -7.43 2.60
C ASN A 136 3.36 -6.09 2.71
N GLY A 137 2.61 -5.06 3.08
CA GLY A 137 3.09 -3.69 3.16
C GLY A 137 3.96 -3.48 4.40
N GLY A 138 5.04 -2.72 4.21
CA GLY A 138 5.95 -2.30 5.27
C GLY A 138 5.38 -1.20 6.18
N GLY A 139 4.28 -0.56 5.78
CA GLY A 139 3.69 0.63 6.39
C GLY A 139 3.81 0.69 7.91
N SER A 140 4.45 1.75 8.40
CA SER A 140 4.61 2.09 9.82
C SER A 140 3.67 3.20 10.27
N GLU A 141 2.95 3.83 9.34
CA GLU A 141 2.11 4.98 9.61
C GLU A 141 0.76 4.59 10.20
N SER A 142 0.17 5.54 10.92
CA SER A 142 -1.14 5.43 11.54
C SER A 142 -2.27 5.45 10.51
N PHE A 143 -3.47 5.06 10.94
CA PHE A 143 -4.66 5.15 10.10
C PHE A 143 -4.94 6.59 9.66
N GLU A 144 -4.79 7.55 10.58
CA GLU A 144 -5.00 8.97 10.34
C GLU A 144 -4.06 9.53 9.27
N GLU A 145 -2.78 9.15 9.31
CA GLU A 145 -1.79 9.60 8.34
C GLU A 145 -2.13 9.11 6.93
N TYR A 146 -2.44 7.82 6.76
CA TYR A 146 -2.85 7.29 5.46
C TYR A 146 -4.18 7.89 4.98
N ALA A 147 -5.15 8.08 5.87
CA ALA A 147 -6.43 8.71 5.51
C ALA A 147 -6.21 10.16 5.02
N ASP A 148 -5.36 10.92 5.71
CA ASP A 148 -5.00 12.28 5.31
C ASP A 148 -4.24 12.29 3.97
N GLN A 149 -3.32 11.35 3.74
CA GLN A 149 -2.63 11.23 2.45
C GLN A 149 -3.60 10.98 1.29
N PHE A 150 -4.54 10.04 1.43
CA PHE A 150 -5.55 9.79 0.39
C PHE A 150 -6.45 11.01 0.18
N GLN A 151 -6.83 11.71 1.26
CA GLN A 151 -7.63 12.91 1.16
C GLN A 151 -6.87 14.09 0.50
N ARG A 152 -5.58 14.24 0.78
CA ARG A 152 -4.70 15.19 0.08
C ARG A 152 -4.62 14.87 -1.40
N ALA A 153 -4.40 13.61 -1.76
CA ALA A 153 -4.36 13.19 -3.16
C ALA A 153 -5.67 13.48 -3.90
N ARG A 154 -6.82 13.22 -3.27
CA ARG A 154 -8.14 13.62 -3.81
C ARG A 154 -8.27 15.13 -3.99
N THR A 155 -7.78 15.90 -3.03
CA THR A 155 -7.82 17.37 -3.07
C THR A 155 -6.95 17.92 -4.20
N SER A 156 -5.71 17.45 -4.33
CA SER A 156 -4.80 17.80 -5.42
C SER A 156 -5.39 17.47 -6.79
N LEU A 157 -6.05 16.32 -6.89
CA LEU A 157 -6.72 15.90 -8.11
C LEU A 157 -7.93 16.77 -8.47
N THR A 158 -8.68 17.21 -7.46
CA THR A 158 -9.81 18.14 -7.63
C THR A 158 -9.31 19.50 -8.12
N LYS A 159 -8.26 20.04 -7.49
CA LYS A 159 -7.62 21.28 -7.94
C LYS A 159 -7.15 21.19 -9.39
N TRP A 160 -6.53 20.07 -9.77
CA TRP A 160 -6.07 19.85 -11.15
C TRP A 160 -7.22 19.78 -12.16
N SER A 161 -8.34 19.15 -11.79
CA SER A 161 -9.50 19.06 -12.68
C SER A 161 -10.20 20.41 -12.86
N GLU A 162 -10.22 21.26 -11.83
CA GLU A 162 -10.76 22.61 -11.86
C GLU A 162 -9.85 23.59 -12.61
N ALA A 163 -8.52 23.52 -12.39
CA ALA A 163 -7.56 24.42 -13.01
C ALA A 163 -6.21 23.72 -13.29
N LYS A 164 -5.82 23.73 -14.57
CA LYS A 164 -4.56 23.13 -15.04
C LYS A 164 -3.37 24.08 -14.91
N THR A 165 -3.14 24.58 -13.71
CA THR A 165 -1.99 25.46 -13.40
C THR A 165 -0.74 24.64 -13.10
N VAL A 166 0.43 25.29 -13.15
CA VAL A 166 1.71 24.66 -12.76
C VAL A 166 1.68 24.22 -11.30
N ASP A 167 1.13 25.04 -10.41
CA ASP A 167 1.01 24.72 -8.98
C ASP A 167 0.12 23.50 -8.75
N ASN A 168 -1.02 23.41 -9.45
CA ASN A 168 -1.91 22.24 -9.32
C ASN A 168 -1.28 20.99 -9.94
N ALA A 169 -0.53 21.12 -11.02
CA ALA A 169 0.26 20.02 -11.57
C ALA A 169 1.32 19.53 -10.56
N HIS A 170 1.93 20.46 -9.83
CA HIS A 170 2.93 20.18 -8.79
C HIS A 170 2.33 19.42 -7.61
N ASP A 171 1.20 19.89 -7.08
CA ASP A 171 0.43 19.24 -6.01
C ASP A 171 -0.01 17.83 -6.42
N LEU A 172 -0.52 17.69 -7.65
CA LEU A 172 -0.91 16.39 -8.20
C LEU A 172 0.30 15.46 -8.38
N TRP A 173 1.44 15.97 -8.82
CA TRP A 173 2.66 15.18 -8.99
C TRP A 173 3.18 14.61 -7.67
N GLN A 174 3.19 15.40 -6.59
CA GLN A 174 3.52 14.90 -5.25
C GLN A 174 2.55 13.79 -4.81
N SER A 175 1.27 13.95 -5.16
CA SER A 175 0.26 12.94 -4.86
C SER A 175 0.47 11.66 -5.67
N LEU A 176 0.96 11.75 -6.91
CA LEU A 176 1.30 10.61 -7.77
C LEU A 176 2.60 9.90 -7.32
N GLU A 177 3.51 10.59 -6.64
CA GLU A 177 4.76 10.00 -6.15
C GLU A 177 4.52 8.95 -5.06
N MET A 178 3.50 9.13 -4.20
CA MET A 178 3.09 8.11 -3.22
C MET A 178 2.61 6.80 -3.89
N TRP A 179 2.40 6.82 -5.21
CA TRP A 179 1.79 5.77 -6.03
C TRP A 179 2.69 5.23 -7.12
N SER A 180 3.72 5.99 -7.51
CA SER A 180 4.88 5.35 -8.11
C SER A 180 5.28 4.32 -7.08
N GLY A 181 5.22 3.04 -7.46
CA GLY A 181 5.47 2.01 -6.49
C GLY A 181 6.78 2.30 -5.76
N LEU A 182 7.04 1.58 -4.67
CA LEU A 182 8.40 1.13 -4.42
C LEU A 182 8.74 0.28 -5.66
N SER A 183 8.97 0.97 -6.79
CA SER A 183 9.27 0.44 -8.10
C SER A 183 10.32 -0.60 -7.83
N GLU A 184 10.21 -1.79 -8.40
CA GLU A 184 11.16 -2.93 -8.46
C GLU A 184 12.66 -2.65 -8.15
N ARG A 185 12.93 -1.99 -7.04
CA ARG A 185 14.14 -1.28 -6.63
C ARG A 185 14.11 -1.33 -5.10
N ASP A 186 15.05 -1.91 -4.41
CA ASP A 186 16.08 -2.85 -4.81
C ASP A 186 16.09 -3.88 -3.66
N GLU A 187 16.22 -5.17 -3.95
CA GLU A 187 17.10 -5.94 -3.07
C GLU A 187 18.47 -5.40 -3.42
N GLY A 188 19.05 -4.54 -2.55
CA GLY A 188 20.25 -3.75 -2.82
C GLY A 188 21.19 -4.39 -3.85
N LYS A 189 21.05 -3.98 -5.11
CA LYS A 189 22.03 -4.27 -6.15
C LYS A 189 23.11 -3.22 -5.99
N GLU A 190 24.37 -3.61 -6.16
CA GLU A 190 25.52 -2.67 -6.07
C GLU A 190 25.39 -1.44 -7.00
N ASP A 191 24.47 -1.49 -7.98
CA ASP A 191 24.25 -0.47 -9.00
C ASP A 191 23.06 0.50 -8.72
N SER A 192 22.45 0.48 -7.53
CA SER A 192 21.37 1.42 -7.18
C SER A 192 21.86 2.87 -7.15
N PRO A 193 21.08 3.84 -7.68
CA PRO A 193 21.46 5.24 -7.62
C PRO A 193 21.51 5.75 -6.18
N PRO A 194 22.55 6.50 -5.80
CA PRO A 194 22.58 7.21 -4.53
C PRO A 194 21.38 8.15 -4.35
N ALA A 195 20.96 8.33 -3.10
CA ALA A 195 19.78 9.13 -2.76
C ALA A 195 19.91 10.56 -3.30
N GLY A 196 18.94 10.95 -4.14
CA GLY A 196 18.83 12.27 -4.74
C GLY A 196 19.90 12.63 -5.77
N GLU A 197 20.66 11.68 -6.30
CA GLU A 197 21.41 11.92 -7.54
C GLU A 197 20.46 12.06 -8.74
N ILE A 198 20.76 12.99 -9.66
CA ILE A 198 20.01 13.14 -10.91
C ILE A 198 20.74 12.35 -11.99
N GLY A 199 20.00 11.56 -12.77
CA GLY A 199 20.59 10.74 -13.83
C GLY A 199 19.55 10.04 -14.68
N TRP A 200 20.00 9.07 -15.46
CA TRP A 200 19.13 8.17 -16.23
C TRP A 200 19.66 6.74 -16.18
N GLY A 201 18.76 5.77 -16.38
CA GLY A 201 19.13 4.37 -16.49
C GLY A 201 19.47 4.00 -17.94
N GLU A 202 20.55 3.27 -18.14
CA GLU A 202 20.91 2.61 -19.41
C GLU A 202 21.07 1.10 -19.16
N GLY A 203 20.02 0.33 -19.45
CA GLY A 203 19.93 -1.07 -19.04
C GLY A 203 19.91 -1.22 -17.52
N ASN A 204 20.86 -1.96 -16.96
CA ASN A 204 21.03 -2.12 -15.50
C ASN A 204 21.99 -1.08 -14.90
N LYS A 205 22.47 -0.10 -15.67
CA LYS A 205 23.44 0.89 -15.20
C LYS A 205 22.77 2.22 -14.94
N TRP A 206 23.09 2.83 -13.80
CA TRP A 206 22.79 4.22 -13.53
C TRP A 206 23.87 5.14 -14.12
N ILE A 207 23.47 6.17 -14.86
CA ILE A 207 24.38 7.22 -15.35
C ILE A 207 24.07 8.53 -14.62
N PRO A 208 24.91 8.95 -13.67
CA PRO A 208 24.71 10.18 -12.93
C PRO A 208 25.09 11.41 -13.75
N ILE A 209 24.36 12.50 -13.56
CA ILE A 209 24.74 13.82 -14.06
C ILE A 209 25.53 14.53 -12.97
N PRO A 210 26.78 14.94 -13.25
CA PRO A 210 27.58 15.68 -12.28
C PRO A 210 27.00 17.09 -12.08
N LEU A 211 26.32 17.30 -10.97
CA LEU A 211 25.71 18.59 -10.63
C LEU A 211 26.37 19.18 -9.38
N VAL A 212 26.68 20.48 -9.44
CA VAL A 212 27.20 21.23 -8.30
C VAL A 212 26.01 21.90 -7.60
N HIS A 213 25.66 21.42 -6.41
CA HIS A 213 24.62 22.01 -5.55
C HIS A 213 25.23 22.49 -4.22
N ARG A 214 24.61 23.50 -3.60
CA ARG A 214 25.03 24.08 -2.30
C ARG A 214 24.10 23.74 -1.15
N PHE A 215 23.09 22.92 -1.40
CA PHE A 215 22.10 22.49 -0.44
C PHE A 215 22.19 20.96 -0.24
N PRO A 216 21.70 20.42 0.88
CA PRO A 216 21.67 18.98 1.11
C PRO A 216 20.79 18.28 0.07
N ILE A 217 21.28 17.18 -0.50
CA ILE A 217 20.58 16.40 -1.53
C ILE A 217 19.43 15.59 -0.92
N ALA A 218 19.68 15.05 0.27
CA ALA A 218 18.76 14.18 0.96
C ALA A 218 18.81 14.42 2.47
N SER A 219 17.71 14.11 3.13
CA SER A 219 17.60 14.06 4.59
C SER A 219 18.48 12.95 5.14
N PRO A 220 18.88 13.03 6.43
CA PRO A 220 19.57 11.92 7.10
C PRO A 220 18.81 10.61 6.88
N PRO A 221 19.53 9.49 6.66
CA PRO A 221 18.89 8.20 6.46
C PRO A 221 18.05 7.79 7.68
N GLU A 222 16.80 7.44 7.42
CA GLU A 222 15.87 6.84 8.36
C GLU A 222 15.94 5.31 8.22
N TYR A 223 16.04 4.61 9.35
CA TYR A 223 16.14 3.15 9.35
C TYR A 223 14.78 2.56 9.73
N SER A 224 14.19 1.80 8.81
CA SER A 224 12.99 1.00 9.07
C SER A 224 13.39 -0.47 9.14
N ILE A 225 13.23 -1.08 10.32
CA ILE A 225 13.56 -2.48 10.52
C ILE A 225 12.27 -3.30 10.55
N SER A 226 12.17 -4.25 9.63
CA SER A 226 11.10 -5.24 9.58
C SER A 226 11.66 -6.62 9.84
N ALA A 227 10.91 -7.45 10.55
CA ALA A 227 11.25 -8.83 10.82
C ALA A 227 10.13 -9.72 10.29
N PHE A 228 10.47 -10.85 9.68
CA PHE A 228 9.52 -11.85 9.25
C PHE A 228 10.06 -13.25 9.44
N ARG A 229 9.17 -14.21 9.69
CA ARG A 229 9.49 -15.64 9.69
C ARG A 229 8.72 -16.34 8.58
N LEU A 230 9.25 -17.46 8.11
CA LEU A 230 8.60 -18.28 7.10
C LEU A 230 8.00 -19.51 7.78
N ARG A 231 6.67 -19.66 7.75
CA ARG A 231 5.95 -20.83 8.28
C ARG A 231 5.07 -21.40 7.18
N GLU A 232 5.26 -22.69 6.87
CA GLU A 232 4.46 -23.40 5.84
C GLU A 232 4.42 -22.67 4.48
N GLY A 233 5.52 -22.02 4.10
CA GLY A 233 5.62 -21.23 2.86
C GLY A 233 4.98 -19.85 2.93
N GLN A 234 4.38 -19.46 4.05
CA GLN A 234 3.83 -18.11 4.26
C GLN A 234 4.80 -17.23 5.05
N ARG A 235 4.98 -15.98 4.59
CA ARG A 235 5.73 -14.96 5.32
C ARG A 235 4.84 -14.36 6.40
N GLU A 236 5.21 -14.56 7.66
CA GLU A 236 4.58 -13.96 8.83
C GLU A 236 5.46 -12.83 9.36
N ARG A 237 4.94 -11.60 9.37
CA ARG A 237 5.67 -10.43 9.90
C ARG A 237 5.71 -10.51 11.43
N ILE A 238 6.89 -10.37 11.99
CA ILE A 238 7.12 -10.27 13.43
C ILE A 238 6.92 -8.82 13.85
N VAL A 239 5.91 -8.57 14.69
CA VAL A 239 5.60 -7.23 15.19
C VAL A 239 6.56 -6.87 16.32
N GLY A 240 7.21 -5.72 16.19
CA GLY A 240 8.08 -5.16 17.22
C GLY A 240 7.34 -4.11 18.05
N THR A 241 7.70 -3.97 19.31
CA THR A 241 7.27 -2.86 20.16
C THR A 241 8.39 -1.82 20.19
N GLN A 242 8.07 -0.59 19.83
CA GLN A 242 9.03 0.50 19.92
C GLN A 242 9.20 0.92 21.39
N ILE A 243 10.44 0.95 21.87
CA ILE A 243 10.83 1.35 23.21
C ILE A 243 11.96 2.36 23.05
N GLN A 244 11.64 3.65 23.21
CA GLN A 244 12.54 4.75 22.88
C GLN A 244 13.02 4.63 21.41
N GLU A 245 14.32 4.60 21.17
CA GLU A 245 14.93 4.48 19.84
C GLU A 245 15.16 3.02 19.41
N MET A 246 14.71 2.05 20.20
CA MET A 246 14.89 0.62 19.91
C MET A 246 13.57 -0.05 19.56
N THR A 247 13.63 -0.99 18.61
CA THR A 247 12.50 -1.91 18.37
C THR A 247 12.77 -3.21 19.09
N ARG A 248 11.88 -3.59 20.02
CA ARG A 248 11.94 -4.88 20.72
C ARG A 248 10.97 -5.86 20.08
N TRP A 249 11.50 -6.90 19.47
CA TRP A 249 10.69 -8.03 18.99
C TRP A 249 10.58 -9.10 20.06
N SER A 250 9.40 -9.70 20.19
CA SER A 250 9.15 -10.88 21.02
C SER A 250 8.47 -11.91 20.17
N ILE A 251 9.04 -13.11 20.12
CA ILE A 251 8.53 -14.21 19.30
C ILE A 251 8.60 -15.51 20.06
N ASP A 252 7.55 -16.32 19.90
CA ASP A 252 7.60 -17.73 20.22
C ASP A 252 8.27 -18.44 19.03
N ALA A 253 9.60 -18.57 19.10
CA ALA A 253 10.39 -19.23 18.08
C ALA A 253 10.72 -20.67 18.50
N SER A 254 10.62 -21.61 17.56
CA SER A 254 11.28 -22.91 17.69
C SER A 254 12.74 -22.80 17.24
N LEU A 255 13.63 -23.64 17.78
CA LEU A 255 15.09 -23.57 17.55
C LEU A 255 15.51 -23.70 16.07
N GLU A 256 14.60 -24.12 15.18
CA GLU A 256 14.88 -24.39 13.76
C GLU A 256 14.11 -23.46 12.80
N GLU A 257 13.31 -22.51 13.30
CA GLU A 257 12.59 -21.55 12.44
C GLU A 257 13.53 -20.41 11.98
N PRO A 258 13.83 -20.28 10.67
CA PRO A 258 14.62 -19.14 10.19
C PRO A 258 13.82 -17.85 10.34
N ILE A 259 14.45 -16.86 10.97
CA ILE A 259 13.95 -15.50 11.07
C ILE A 259 14.74 -14.63 10.11
N HIS A 260 14.03 -13.93 9.25
CA HIS A 260 14.60 -12.98 8.32
C HIS A 260 14.40 -11.57 8.89
N LEU A 261 15.51 -10.85 9.05
CA LEU A 261 15.50 -9.44 9.36
C LEU A 261 15.76 -8.68 8.06
N ARG A 262 14.88 -7.74 7.73
CA ARG A 262 15.05 -6.83 6.62
C ARG A 262 15.07 -5.40 7.16
N THR A 263 16.22 -4.77 6.99
CA THR A 263 16.41 -3.35 7.28
C THR A 263 16.30 -2.59 5.98
N TYR A 264 15.40 -1.62 5.95
CA TYR A 264 15.31 -0.61 4.90
C TYR A 264 15.95 0.67 5.44
N VAL A 265 16.69 1.37 4.60
CA VAL A 265 17.24 2.69 4.90
C VAL A 265 16.62 3.67 3.94
N VAL A 266 15.65 4.44 4.40
CA VAL A 266 14.98 5.43 3.56
C VAL A 266 15.70 6.76 3.74
N SER A 267 16.13 7.37 2.65
CA SER A 267 16.60 8.75 2.68
C SER A 267 15.74 9.55 1.71
N TYR A 268 14.90 10.42 2.27
CA TYR A 268 14.04 11.28 1.49
C TYR A 268 14.85 12.42 0.88
N ARG A 269 14.56 12.74 -0.38
CA ARG A 269 15.09 13.94 -1.04
C ARG A 269 14.60 15.21 -0.34
N THR A 270 15.45 16.23 -0.31
CA THR A 270 15.02 17.55 0.17
C THR A 270 14.05 18.21 -0.82
N GLU A 271 13.24 19.13 -0.32
CA GLU A 271 12.33 19.91 -1.16
C GLU A 271 13.13 20.76 -2.16
N GLU A 272 14.26 21.32 -1.74
CA GLU A 272 15.20 22.06 -2.57
C GLU A 272 15.72 21.20 -3.73
N MET A 273 16.06 19.94 -3.47
CA MET A 273 16.54 19.04 -4.53
C MET A 273 15.43 18.67 -5.51
N SER A 274 14.21 18.45 -5.00
CA SER A 274 13.03 18.21 -5.84
C SER A 274 12.74 19.39 -6.76
N ASN A 275 12.80 20.61 -6.22
CA ASN A 275 12.59 21.85 -6.96
C ASN A 275 13.69 22.09 -7.99
N PHE A 276 14.95 21.86 -7.61
CA PHE A 276 16.10 21.96 -8.51
C PHE A 276 16.01 20.98 -9.68
N PHE A 277 15.66 19.71 -9.43
CA PHE A 277 15.44 18.72 -10.46
C PHE A 277 14.36 19.16 -11.45
N ARG A 278 13.19 19.57 -10.94
CA ARG A 278 12.06 20.00 -11.78
C ARG A 278 12.41 21.20 -12.65
N ALA A 279 13.10 22.20 -12.07
CA ALA A 279 13.52 23.40 -12.79
C ALA A 279 14.59 23.09 -13.86
N SER A 280 15.45 22.10 -13.61
CA SER A 280 16.62 21.84 -14.45
C SER A 280 16.39 20.71 -15.46
N ALA A 281 15.38 19.85 -15.28
CA ALA A 281 15.19 18.62 -16.05
C ALA A 281 15.08 18.84 -17.56
N LEU A 282 14.28 19.81 -18.01
CA LEU A 282 14.09 20.07 -19.43
C LEU A 282 15.33 20.69 -20.10
N PRO A 283 15.97 21.74 -19.52
CA PRO A 283 17.27 22.22 -20.00
C PRO A 283 18.35 21.13 -20.04
N LEU A 284 18.48 20.36 -18.96
CA LEU A 284 19.47 19.28 -18.85
C LEU A 284 19.28 18.22 -19.93
N ALA A 285 18.06 17.70 -20.08
CA ALA A 285 17.73 16.71 -21.09
C ALA A 285 18.10 17.16 -22.51
N ARG A 286 17.88 18.45 -22.82
CA ARG A 286 18.26 19.03 -24.12
C ARG A 286 19.77 19.14 -24.31
N GLU A 287 20.49 19.57 -23.29
CA GLU A 287 21.95 19.75 -23.34
C GLU A 287 22.68 18.42 -23.52
N ILE A 288 22.24 17.38 -22.80
CA ILE A 288 22.88 16.06 -22.81
C ILE A 288 22.30 15.11 -23.87
N GLY A 289 21.27 15.53 -24.61
CA GLY A 289 20.66 14.75 -25.69
C GLY A 289 19.85 13.53 -25.23
N VAL A 290 19.28 13.59 -24.02
CA VAL A 290 18.53 12.48 -23.39
C VAL A 290 17.02 12.80 -23.43
N ASP A 291 16.17 11.78 -23.59
CA ASP A 291 14.72 11.97 -23.47
C ASP A 291 14.39 12.43 -22.05
N VAL A 292 13.69 13.57 -21.92
CA VAL A 292 13.23 14.11 -20.63
C VAL A 292 12.46 13.08 -19.80
N ARG A 293 11.80 12.11 -20.45
CA ARG A 293 11.05 11.03 -19.77
C ARG A 293 11.94 9.97 -19.13
N SER A 294 13.19 9.87 -19.58
CA SER A 294 14.19 8.92 -19.04
C SER A 294 15.02 9.53 -17.91
N LEU A 295 14.96 10.85 -17.76
CA LEU A 295 15.61 11.55 -16.66
C LEU A 295 14.83 11.31 -15.36
N CYS A 296 15.53 10.92 -14.30
CA CYS A 296 14.92 10.74 -13.00
C CYS A 296 15.85 11.21 -11.88
N LEU A 297 15.21 11.50 -10.75
CA LEU A 297 15.88 11.80 -9.48
C LEU A 297 15.92 10.49 -8.69
N GLY A 298 17.13 10.01 -8.37
CA GLY A 298 17.38 8.78 -7.64
C GLY A 298 16.67 8.79 -6.28
N MET A 299 15.98 7.69 -5.99
CA MET A 299 15.43 7.41 -4.66
C MET A 299 16.23 6.24 -4.10
N PHE A 300 16.80 6.42 -2.91
CA PHE A 300 17.51 5.34 -2.24
C PHE A 300 16.56 4.60 -1.32
N LEU A 301 16.33 3.34 -1.66
CA LEU A 301 15.61 2.35 -0.87
C LEU A 301 16.40 1.04 -1.00
N PRO A 302 17.21 0.67 0.00
CA PRO A 302 17.89 -0.62 0.03
C PRO A 302 16.95 -1.76 0.42
#